data_AF-A0A3D1J4R7-F1
#
_entry.id   AF-A0A3D1J4R7-F1
#
_cell.length_a   1.000
_cell.length_b   1.000
_cell.length_c   1.000
_cell.angle_alpha   90.00
_cell.angle_beta   90.00
_cell.angle_gamma   90.00
#
_symmetry.space_group_name_H-M   'P 1'
#
loop_
_entity.id
_entity.type
_entity.pdbx_description
1 polymer ?
#
loop_
_entity_poly.entity_id
_entity_poly.type
_entity_poly.pdbx_seq_one_letter_code
_entity_poly.pdbx_strand_id
1 'polypeptide(L)'
;NGGLLQADGGQVLMTTQAAGNLLATVVNNTGVIRAQTLENHDGVIKLLGDMQSGTVTLGGTLDASAPKGGNGGFIETSAAHFKMQDSARVTTAAIPGQGRTGSWLIDPVDYTIAATGGDITGAQLGANLASTNVTILSSSGAAGVKGDINVNDPVNWSANKLTLNAQNNININAAMTGTGTASLSLLYGQATVASGNASQYIVLAPVSLPAGNNFTTQLGSNGAPINYTVITSLGAQSSITATDLQGMNGNLATHYALGSDIDASPTSGWNTGAGFDPVGKVATPFNGNFDGLGHTIGNLTINRPLTDNVGLFGYVVSTGGSMLKNVTLAGGSVTGGSYVGNLAGHTTGDIFNSHTAQAVTANGSPDSYVGGVAGWVTGNLTYNSATGAVTGSGSYVGGQVGWITGNIVCCSATGPVTGAGSYVGGLAGWVTGDVSRSFATGNVNTAALYVGGLVGWITGNTSNSYAQGNVATAGGNVGGLIGWNDGLISNTYSSGHVAGAVPVGGLVGFMNGGTVSNSFWDLTLSGQGLSAGGAGVKGMTTTDMKEQVNFTSSTSANTPLSPAWDFTNVWTMTSGQTYPTLQACLAPVIAAVVPAPAPAPAPAPAPAPAPAPAP
;
A
#
# COMPACT_ATOMS: atom_id res chain seq x y z
N ASN A 1 37.68 9.13 -16.62
CA ASN A 1 38.08 10.54 -16.82
C ASN A 1 38.29 11.20 -15.46
N GLY A 2 39.49 11.74 -15.20
CA GLY A 2 39.79 12.55 -14.01
C GLY A 2 40.09 14.02 -14.33
N GLY A 3 40.05 14.42 -15.60
CA GLY A 3 40.33 15.78 -16.08
C GLY A 3 39.11 16.40 -16.76
N LEU A 4 39.33 17.27 -17.76
CA LEU A 4 38.27 17.89 -18.57
C LEU A 4 38.16 17.21 -19.94
N LEU A 5 36.95 16.79 -20.31
CA LEU A 5 36.55 16.48 -21.69
C LEU A 5 35.51 17.51 -22.12
N GLN A 6 35.74 18.22 -23.23
CA GLN A 6 34.84 19.27 -23.71
C GLN A 6 34.49 19.09 -25.20
N ALA A 7 33.20 19.11 -25.52
CA ALA A 7 32.65 19.00 -26.87
C ALA A 7 31.32 19.78 -26.99
N ASP A 8 31.36 21.10 -26.84
CA ASP A 8 30.16 21.95 -26.94
C ASP A 8 29.53 21.87 -28.33
N GLY A 9 28.19 21.77 -28.40
CA GLY A 9 27.41 21.47 -29.61
C GLY A 9 27.59 20.05 -30.15
N GLY A 10 28.38 19.21 -29.46
CA GLY A 10 28.78 17.89 -29.91
C GLY A 10 28.47 16.78 -28.91
N GLN A 11 29.20 15.67 -29.04
CA GLN A 11 28.99 14.46 -28.25
C GLN A 11 30.28 14.03 -27.54
N VAL A 12 30.15 13.61 -26.28
CA VAL A 12 31.15 12.80 -25.59
C VAL A 12 30.58 11.41 -25.37
N LEU A 13 31.26 10.38 -25.91
CA LEU A 13 30.95 8.97 -25.68
C LEU A 13 32.12 8.31 -24.96
N MET A 14 31.86 7.80 -23.75
CA MET A 14 32.76 6.94 -23.01
C MET A 14 32.10 5.58 -22.85
N THR A 15 32.67 4.54 -23.45
CA THR A 15 32.10 3.19 -23.37
C THR A 15 33.14 2.13 -23.09
N THR A 16 32.73 1.09 -22.38
CA THR A 16 33.51 -0.13 -22.15
C THR A 16 32.62 -1.34 -22.39
N GLN A 17 33.18 -2.39 -23.00
CA GLN A 17 32.51 -3.67 -23.23
C GLN A 17 33.55 -4.78 -23.04
N ALA A 18 33.21 -5.83 -22.29
CA ALA A 18 34.09 -6.97 -22.08
C ALA A 18 33.83 -8.04 -23.14
N ALA A 19 34.90 -8.71 -23.60
CA ALA A 19 34.79 -9.93 -24.38
C ALA A 19 34.58 -11.12 -23.44
N GLY A 20 33.33 -11.35 -23.01
CA GLY A 20 32.91 -12.48 -22.17
C GLY A 20 32.70 -12.15 -20.69
N ASN A 21 32.14 -13.10 -19.94
CA ASN A 21 31.62 -12.92 -18.58
C ASN A 21 32.68 -12.76 -17.47
N LEU A 22 33.98 -12.74 -17.80
CA LEU A 22 35.06 -12.90 -16.83
C LEU A 22 35.61 -11.58 -16.26
N LEU A 23 35.29 -10.43 -16.86
CA LEU A 23 35.81 -9.12 -16.44
C LEU A 23 34.68 -8.10 -16.32
N ALA A 24 34.47 -7.58 -15.11
CA ALA A 24 33.60 -6.43 -14.89
C ALA A 24 34.20 -5.21 -15.61
N THR A 25 33.39 -4.52 -16.40
CA THR A 25 33.80 -3.27 -17.06
C THR A 25 33.45 -2.08 -16.19
N VAL A 26 34.31 -1.07 -16.15
CA VAL A 26 34.08 0.13 -15.33
C VAL A 26 34.23 1.38 -16.18
N VAL A 27 33.19 2.20 -16.23
CA VAL A 27 33.27 3.59 -16.71
C VAL A 27 33.27 4.50 -15.49
N ASN A 28 34.39 5.19 -15.24
CA ASN A 28 34.54 6.09 -14.11
C ASN A 28 34.75 7.54 -14.57
N ASN A 29 33.98 8.47 -14.01
CA ASN A 29 34.22 9.91 -14.16
C ASN A 29 34.34 10.59 -12.79
N THR A 30 35.53 11.10 -12.47
CA THR A 30 35.77 11.99 -11.32
C THR A 30 36.07 13.43 -11.74
N GLY A 31 36.32 13.66 -13.04
CA GLY A 31 36.57 14.98 -13.62
C GLY A 31 35.31 15.65 -14.19
N VAL A 32 35.50 16.57 -15.14
CA VAL A 32 34.42 17.28 -15.84
C VAL A 32 34.26 16.73 -17.26
N ILE A 33 33.04 16.38 -17.63
CA ILE A 33 32.64 16.14 -19.01
C ILE A 33 31.62 17.21 -19.38
N ARG A 34 31.95 18.02 -20.39
CA ARG A 34 31.13 19.14 -20.85
C ARG A 34 30.78 18.96 -22.32
N ALA A 35 29.50 18.96 -22.64
CA ALA A 35 28.99 19.09 -23.99
C ALA A 35 27.83 20.08 -23.93
N GLN A 36 28.11 21.36 -23.75
CA GLN A 36 27.06 22.37 -23.65
C GLN A 36 26.41 22.60 -25.00
N THR A 37 25.11 22.91 -25.02
CA THR A 37 24.40 23.30 -26.25
C THR A 37 25.06 24.51 -26.88
N LEU A 38 25.28 24.46 -28.19
CA LEU A 38 25.83 25.55 -28.99
C LEU A 38 24.89 25.85 -30.14
N GLU A 39 24.40 27.08 -30.21
CA GLU A 39 23.37 27.52 -31.17
C GLU A 39 22.10 26.65 -31.08
N ASN A 40 21.88 25.76 -32.06
CA ASN A 40 20.74 24.84 -32.13
C ASN A 40 21.18 23.36 -32.08
N HIS A 41 22.41 23.09 -31.65
CA HIS A 41 22.94 21.74 -31.49
C HIS A 41 23.00 21.36 -30.02
N ASP A 42 22.04 20.56 -29.60
CA ASP A 42 21.96 20.01 -28.24
C ASP A 42 23.17 19.11 -27.98
N GLY A 43 23.87 19.33 -26.86
CA GLY A 43 25.02 18.51 -26.51
C GLY A 43 24.63 17.15 -25.94
N VAL A 44 25.49 16.15 -26.14
CA VAL A 44 25.22 14.76 -25.74
C VAL A 44 26.38 14.18 -24.94
N ILE A 45 26.09 13.59 -23.78
CA ILE A 45 27.07 12.86 -22.97
C ILE A 45 26.58 11.44 -22.72
N LYS A 46 27.38 10.43 -23.07
CA LYS A 46 27.05 9.02 -22.83
C LYS A 46 28.17 8.29 -22.12
N LEU A 47 27.87 7.71 -20.96
CA LEU A 47 28.75 6.84 -20.19
C LEU A 47 28.12 5.44 -20.16
N LEU A 48 28.65 4.53 -20.98
CA LEU A 48 28.03 3.23 -21.27
C LEU A 48 28.94 2.08 -20.86
N GLY A 49 28.51 1.27 -19.89
CA GLY A 49 29.13 0.00 -19.55
C GLY A 49 28.33 -1.20 -20.07
N ASP A 50 28.88 -2.39 -19.86
CA ASP A 50 28.22 -3.66 -20.16
C ASP A 50 26.92 -3.84 -19.33
N MET A 51 25.81 -4.26 -19.96
CA MET A 51 24.51 -4.40 -19.29
C MET A 51 24.35 -5.70 -18.50
N GLN A 52 25.30 -6.62 -18.64
CA GLN A 52 25.30 -7.90 -17.93
C GLN A 52 26.14 -7.82 -16.64
N SER A 53 27.23 -7.06 -16.65
CA SER A 53 28.23 -7.04 -15.57
C SER A 53 28.94 -5.71 -15.35
N GLY A 54 28.70 -4.71 -16.20
CA GLY A 54 29.40 -3.44 -16.17
C GLY A 54 28.93 -2.51 -15.05
N THR A 55 29.80 -1.60 -14.65
CA THR A 55 29.52 -0.57 -13.65
C THR A 55 29.85 0.81 -14.20
N VAL A 56 28.92 1.75 -14.07
CA VAL A 56 29.19 3.19 -14.22
C VAL A 56 29.30 3.82 -12.84
N THR A 57 30.46 4.43 -12.54
CA THR A 57 30.70 5.21 -11.32
C THR A 57 30.86 6.67 -11.66
N LEU A 58 29.98 7.52 -11.11
CA LEU A 58 29.96 8.95 -11.34
C LEU A 58 30.32 9.72 -10.06
N GLY A 59 31.47 10.40 -10.07
CA GLY A 59 31.98 11.25 -8.99
C GLY A 59 32.12 12.74 -9.31
N GLY A 60 32.41 13.06 -10.58
CA GLY A 60 32.63 14.42 -11.07
C GLY A 60 31.39 15.09 -11.68
N THR A 61 31.59 15.99 -12.64
CA THR A 61 30.50 16.75 -13.29
C THR A 61 30.22 16.24 -14.70
N LEU A 62 28.94 16.05 -15.03
CA LEU A 62 28.44 15.94 -16.40
C LEU A 62 27.59 17.18 -16.70
N ASP A 63 27.99 17.97 -17.70
CA ASP A 63 27.38 19.25 -18.05
C ASP A 63 26.99 19.26 -19.53
N ALA A 64 25.70 19.03 -19.80
CA ALA A 64 25.08 19.23 -21.11
C ALA A 64 24.08 20.39 -21.07
N SER A 65 24.36 21.44 -20.30
CA SER A 65 23.49 22.62 -20.19
C SER A 65 23.56 23.53 -21.42
N ALA A 66 22.63 24.48 -21.51
CA ALA A 66 22.52 25.48 -22.58
C ALA A 66 22.67 26.91 -22.03
N PRO A 67 23.85 27.31 -21.52
CA PRO A 67 24.04 28.59 -20.85
C PRO A 67 24.06 29.80 -21.81
N LYS A 68 24.05 29.56 -23.13
CA LYS A 68 24.05 30.60 -24.17
C LYS A 68 22.73 30.65 -24.96
N GLY A 69 21.68 29.99 -24.47
CA GLY A 69 20.40 29.82 -25.17
C GLY A 69 20.29 28.46 -25.86
N GLY A 70 19.07 28.08 -26.25
CA GLY A 70 18.75 26.74 -26.75
C GLY A 70 18.25 25.79 -25.65
N ASN A 71 17.96 24.55 -26.03
CA ASN A 71 17.53 23.52 -25.08
C ASN A 71 18.74 22.90 -24.39
N GLY A 72 18.53 22.43 -23.15
CA GLY A 72 19.49 21.56 -22.50
C GLY A 72 19.61 20.24 -23.25
N GLY A 73 20.81 19.69 -23.22
CA GLY A 73 21.18 18.47 -23.92
C GLY A 73 20.77 17.18 -23.22
N PHE A 74 21.34 16.07 -23.69
CA PHE A 74 21.02 14.72 -23.23
C PHE A 74 22.21 14.06 -22.55
N ILE A 75 21.98 13.43 -21.40
CA ILE A 75 22.98 12.67 -20.66
C ILE A 75 22.46 11.24 -20.44
N GLU A 76 23.33 10.26 -20.64
CA GLU A 76 23.02 8.84 -20.43
C GLU A 76 24.12 8.17 -19.60
N THR A 77 23.71 7.45 -18.56
CA THR A 77 24.56 6.61 -17.72
C THR A 77 23.94 5.21 -17.63
N SER A 78 24.44 4.28 -18.42
CA SER A 78 23.83 2.95 -18.60
C SER A 78 24.89 1.87 -18.41
N ALA A 79 24.61 0.88 -17.55
CA ALA A 79 25.42 -0.31 -17.28
C ALA A 79 24.65 -1.22 -16.33
N ALA A 80 25.05 -2.48 -16.15
CA ALA A 80 24.38 -3.39 -15.21
C ALA A 80 24.20 -2.77 -13.80
N HIS A 81 25.23 -2.03 -13.35
CA HIS A 81 25.24 -1.31 -12.09
C HIS A 81 25.57 0.17 -12.28
N PHE A 82 24.94 1.03 -11.49
CA PHE A 82 25.22 2.46 -11.44
C PHE A 82 25.55 2.88 -10.01
N LYS A 83 26.54 3.75 -9.83
CA LYS A 83 26.84 4.36 -8.54
C LYS A 83 27.18 5.83 -8.69
N MET A 84 26.48 6.68 -7.95
CA MET A 84 26.80 8.10 -7.82
C MET A 84 27.50 8.38 -6.50
N GLN A 85 28.58 9.16 -6.53
CA GLN A 85 29.24 9.70 -5.34
C GLN A 85 28.62 11.05 -4.96
N ASP A 86 28.68 11.43 -3.68
CA ASP A 86 28.03 12.65 -3.16
C ASP A 86 28.57 13.96 -3.77
N SER A 87 29.80 13.96 -4.30
CA SER A 87 30.39 15.11 -4.99
C SER A 87 29.91 15.28 -6.42
N ALA A 88 29.26 14.26 -6.99
CA ALA A 88 28.93 14.27 -8.40
C ALA A 88 27.81 15.24 -8.73
N ARG A 89 27.82 15.79 -9.94
CA ARG A 89 26.81 16.75 -10.40
C ARG A 89 26.41 16.46 -11.84
N VAL A 90 25.13 16.52 -12.10
CA VAL A 90 24.56 16.38 -13.44
C VAL A 90 23.69 17.60 -13.75
N THR A 91 23.95 18.28 -14.86
CA THR A 91 23.14 19.41 -15.31
C THR A 91 22.86 19.34 -16.81
N THR A 92 21.60 19.60 -17.14
CA THR A 92 21.09 19.81 -18.49
C THR A 92 20.24 21.07 -18.55
N ALA A 93 20.56 22.06 -17.70
CA ALA A 93 19.75 23.27 -17.56
C ALA A 93 19.69 24.06 -18.86
N ALA A 94 18.52 24.62 -19.16
CA ALA A 94 18.37 25.68 -20.15
C ALA A 94 18.04 27.01 -19.47
N ILE A 95 18.29 28.13 -20.15
CA ILE A 95 17.89 29.45 -19.63
C ILE A 95 16.35 29.50 -19.57
N PRO A 96 15.75 29.83 -18.41
CA PRO A 96 14.30 29.94 -18.28
C PRO A 96 13.70 30.87 -19.35
N GLY A 97 12.69 30.39 -20.08
CA GLY A 97 12.03 31.14 -21.15
C GLY A 97 12.77 31.17 -22.49
N GLN A 98 13.98 30.60 -22.60
CA GLN A 98 14.75 30.55 -23.86
C GLN A 98 15.04 29.12 -24.35
N GLY A 99 14.61 28.10 -23.60
CA GLY A 99 14.73 26.70 -23.98
C GLY A 99 14.11 25.77 -22.95
N ARG A 100 14.08 24.48 -23.26
CA ARG A 100 13.63 23.41 -22.35
C ARG A 100 14.81 22.78 -21.64
N THR A 101 14.68 22.50 -20.35
CA THR A 101 15.65 21.66 -19.62
C THR A 101 15.77 20.31 -20.31
N GLY A 102 17.01 19.83 -20.46
CA GLY A 102 17.29 18.53 -21.06
C GLY A 102 17.00 17.36 -20.12
N SER A 103 17.57 16.20 -20.42
CA SER A 103 17.29 14.97 -19.69
C SER A 103 18.52 14.14 -19.37
N TRP A 104 18.43 13.43 -18.26
CA TRP A 104 19.39 12.42 -17.84
C TRP A 104 18.68 11.06 -17.72
N LEU A 105 19.14 10.10 -18.51
CA LEU A 105 18.75 8.69 -18.43
C LEU A 105 19.75 7.91 -17.58
N ILE A 106 19.24 7.19 -16.58
CA ILE A 106 19.97 6.23 -15.76
C ILE A 106 19.35 4.87 -16.04
N ASP A 107 20.12 3.93 -16.59
CA ASP A 107 19.60 2.63 -17.03
C ASP A 107 20.43 1.45 -16.49
N PRO A 108 20.20 1.03 -15.23
CA PRO A 108 20.76 -0.20 -14.67
C PRO A 108 19.73 -1.32 -14.56
N VAL A 109 20.16 -2.47 -14.03
CA VAL A 109 19.31 -3.67 -13.92
C VAL A 109 18.26 -3.53 -12.80
N ASP A 110 18.68 -3.14 -11.61
CA ASP A 110 17.83 -2.75 -10.49
C ASP A 110 18.24 -1.34 -10.04
N TYR A 111 17.34 -0.58 -9.41
CA TYR A 111 17.68 0.73 -8.88
C TYR A 111 17.16 0.95 -7.47
N THR A 112 18.03 1.43 -6.59
CA THR A 112 17.69 1.77 -5.21
C THR A 112 18.19 3.16 -4.86
N ILE A 113 17.27 4.05 -4.54
CA ILE A 113 17.56 5.34 -3.92
C ILE A 113 17.64 5.10 -2.41
N ALA A 114 18.82 5.23 -1.81
CA ALA A 114 19.00 5.02 -0.37
C ALA A 114 20.16 5.86 0.19
N ALA A 115 20.06 6.28 1.46
CA ALA A 115 21.10 7.05 2.14
C ALA A 115 22.42 6.26 2.26
N THR A 116 22.32 4.94 2.42
CA THR A 116 23.45 4.02 2.47
C THR A 116 23.12 2.77 1.64
N GLY A 117 24.13 2.18 1.00
CA GLY A 117 23.97 0.95 0.23
C GLY A 117 23.20 1.06 -1.10
N GLY A 118 22.55 2.19 -1.41
CA GLY A 118 21.84 2.43 -2.68
C GLY A 118 22.73 2.99 -3.80
N ASP A 119 22.15 3.19 -4.98
CA ASP A 119 22.84 3.66 -6.19
C ASP A 119 23.01 5.19 -6.22
N ILE A 120 22.07 5.90 -5.60
CA ILE A 120 22.07 7.35 -5.37
C ILE A 120 21.37 7.66 -4.05
N THR A 121 21.77 8.73 -3.36
CA THR A 121 21.02 9.25 -2.20
C THR A 121 19.84 10.11 -2.66
N GLY A 122 18.79 10.21 -1.86
CA GLY A 122 17.62 11.03 -2.18
C GLY A 122 17.96 12.52 -2.26
N ALA A 123 18.89 12.98 -1.41
CA ALA A 123 19.44 14.34 -1.46
C ALA A 123 20.16 14.64 -2.80
N GLN A 124 20.97 13.69 -3.29
CA GLN A 124 21.69 13.86 -4.54
C GLN A 124 20.76 13.82 -5.75
N LEU A 125 19.76 12.94 -5.75
CA LEU A 125 18.72 12.92 -6.79
C LEU A 125 17.96 14.25 -6.83
N GLY A 126 17.53 14.75 -5.66
CA GLY A 126 16.85 16.05 -5.54
C GLY A 126 17.69 17.22 -6.05
N ALA A 127 18.99 17.24 -5.75
CA ALA A 127 19.91 18.26 -6.24
C ALA A 127 20.06 18.24 -7.77
N ASN A 128 20.13 17.05 -8.39
CA ASN A 128 20.20 16.94 -9.85
C ASN A 128 18.88 17.36 -10.52
N LEU A 129 17.74 17.02 -9.91
CA LEU A 129 16.40 17.43 -10.35
C LEU A 129 16.21 18.95 -10.36
N ALA A 130 17.02 19.73 -9.64
CA ALA A 130 16.95 21.19 -9.72
C ALA A 130 17.31 21.75 -11.12
N SER A 131 18.04 20.99 -11.93
CA SER A 131 18.59 21.45 -13.21
C SER A 131 18.40 20.47 -14.37
N THR A 132 17.75 19.34 -14.15
CA THR A 132 17.69 18.23 -15.09
C THR A 132 16.39 17.45 -14.93
N ASN A 133 15.76 17.03 -16.04
CA ASN A 133 14.74 15.98 -15.99
C ASN A 133 15.43 14.62 -15.82
N VAL A 134 15.01 13.80 -14.86
CA VAL A 134 15.67 12.52 -14.58
C VAL A 134 14.73 11.37 -14.92
N THR A 135 15.23 10.41 -15.69
CA THR A 135 14.57 9.11 -15.93
C THR A 135 15.44 8.01 -15.36
N ILE A 136 14.91 7.28 -14.39
CA ILE A 136 15.49 6.03 -13.90
C ILE A 136 14.73 4.91 -14.59
N LEU A 137 15.41 4.16 -15.43
CA LEU A 137 14.91 2.98 -16.14
C LEU A 137 15.56 1.76 -15.51
N SER A 138 14.79 0.83 -14.94
CA SER A 138 15.34 -0.50 -14.68
C SER A 138 15.26 -1.33 -15.96
N SER A 139 16.24 -2.21 -16.16
CA SER A 139 16.33 -3.11 -17.32
C SER A 139 16.25 -4.56 -16.88
N SER A 140 15.85 -5.45 -17.80
CA SER A 140 15.90 -6.89 -17.55
C SER A 140 17.37 -7.34 -17.52
N GLY A 141 17.95 -7.46 -16.33
CA GLY A 141 19.25 -8.09 -16.16
C GLY A 141 19.18 -9.62 -16.32
N ALA A 142 20.35 -10.26 -16.29
CA ALA A 142 20.45 -11.73 -16.28
C ALA A 142 19.61 -12.35 -15.14
N ALA A 143 19.26 -13.63 -15.26
CA ALA A 143 18.37 -14.34 -14.34
C ALA A 143 18.69 -14.08 -12.85
N GLY A 144 17.72 -13.57 -12.07
CA GLY A 144 17.83 -13.39 -10.61
C GLY A 144 17.50 -11.99 -10.08
N VAL A 145 17.39 -10.99 -10.95
CA VAL A 145 16.98 -9.61 -10.63
C VAL A 145 15.55 -9.34 -11.06
N LYS A 146 14.77 -8.61 -10.26
CA LYS A 146 13.34 -8.38 -10.51
C LYS A 146 13.10 -7.21 -11.46
N GLY A 147 14.05 -6.28 -11.57
CA GLY A 147 13.85 -5.02 -12.29
C GLY A 147 12.97 -4.05 -11.50
N ASP A 148 13.12 -4.05 -10.17
CA ASP A 148 12.37 -3.16 -9.27
C ASP A 148 13.08 -1.80 -9.14
N ILE A 149 12.31 -0.74 -8.87
CA ILE A 149 12.84 0.55 -8.42
C ILE A 149 12.40 0.78 -6.98
N ASN A 150 13.36 1.00 -6.07
CA ASN A 150 13.11 1.21 -4.65
C ASN A 150 13.48 2.63 -4.23
N VAL A 151 12.54 3.36 -3.61
CA VAL A 151 12.78 4.67 -3.00
C VAL A 151 12.83 4.50 -1.48
N ASN A 152 14.03 4.35 -0.94
CA ASN A 152 14.29 4.08 0.48
C ASN A 152 14.91 5.27 1.23
N ASP A 153 15.06 6.43 0.58
CA ASP A 153 15.57 7.67 1.17
C ASP A 153 14.77 8.87 0.63
N PRO A 154 14.46 9.89 1.46
CA PRO A 154 13.60 10.98 1.03
C PRO A 154 14.15 11.77 -0.17
N VAL A 155 13.29 12.04 -1.14
CA VAL A 155 13.64 12.82 -2.35
C VAL A 155 12.85 14.13 -2.33
N ASN A 156 13.55 15.27 -2.41
CA ASN A 156 12.92 16.59 -2.41
C ASN A 156 13.32 17.36 -3.67
N TRP A 157 12.36 17.91 -4.43
CA TRP A 157 12.62 18.69 -5.63
C TRP A 157 11.54 19.76 -5.88
N SER A 158 11.86 20.79 -6.66
CA SER A 158 10.97 21.96 -6.87
C SER A 158 10.69 22.31 -8.35
N ALA A 159 11.35 21.62 -9.26
CA ALA A 159 11.20 21.79 -10.70
C ALA A 159 11.60 20.51 -11.44
N ASN A 160 11.28 20.45 -12.73
CA ASN A 160 11.57 19.33 -13.63
C ASN A 160 10.81 18.03 -13.28
N LYS A 161 10.93 17.06 -14.18
CA LYS A 161 10.23 15.77 -14.11
C LYS A 161 11.16 14.68 -13.59
N LEU A 162 10.67 13.92 -12.60
CA LEU A 162 11.21 12.61 -12.25
C LEU A 162 10.35 11.52 -12.91
N THR A 163 11.00 10.60 -13.62
CA THR A 163 10.36 9.42 -14.21
C THR A 163 11.00 8.17 -13.61
N LEU A 164 10.19 7.33 -12.97
CA LEU A 164 10.58 6.00 -12.52
C LEU A 164 9.95 4.99 -13.48
N ASN A 165 10.78 4.22 -14.19
CA ASN A 165 10.37 3.28 -15.21
C ASN A 165 10.90 1.88 -14.86
N ALA A 166 10.08 1.10 -14.16
CA ALA A 166 10.43 -0.21 -13.64
C ALA A 166 9.90 -1.35 -14.53
N GLN A 167 10.75 -2.34 -14.81
CA GLN A 167 10.34 -3.60 -15.45
C GLN A 167 9.33 -4.39 -14.62
N ASN A 168 9.44 -4.32 -13.29
CA ASN A 168 8.50 -4.94 -12.36
C ASN A 168 7.88 -3.88 -11.43
N ASN A 169 8.19 -3.85 -10.14
CA ASN A 169 7.51 -2.98 -9.18
C ASN A 169 8.23 -1.67 -8.95
N ILE A 170 7.48 -0.65 -8.56
CA ILE A 170 8.01 0.56 -7.93
C ILE A 170 7.64 0.55 -6.45
N ASN A 171 8.61 0.62 -5.55
CA ASN A 171 8.38 0.60 -4.11
C ASN A 171 8.79 1.95 -3.51
N ILE A 172 7.84 2.74 -3.03
CA ILE A 172 8.08 4.03 -2.39
C ILE A 172 7.99 3.84 -0.87
N ASN A 173 9.14 3.65 -0.25
CA ASN A 173 9.28 3.37 1.19
C ASN A 173 9.71 4.60 2.00
N ALA A 174 10.12 5.68 1.33
CA ALA A 174 10.48 6.97 1.92
C ALA A 174 9.78 8.12 1.20
N ALA A 175 9.59 9.23 1.92
CA ALA A 175 8.78 10.35 1.43
C ALA A 175 9.39 11.01 0.17
N MET A 176 8.52 11.38 -0.77
CA MET A 176 8.91 12.13 -1.97
C MET A 176 8.17 13.46 -1.96
N THR A 177 8.89 14.59 -2.00
CA THR A 177 8.29 15.93 -1.92
C THR A 177 8.64 16.75 -3.15
N GLY A 178 7.68 16.86 -4.07
CA GLY A 178 7.70 17.82 -5.16
C GLY A 178 7.02 19.13 -4.76
N THR A 179 7.64 20.26 -5.11
CA THR A 179 7.07 21.62 -4.93
C THR A 179 7.17 22.41 -6.22
N GLY A 180 6.62 23.63 -6.27
CA GLY A 180 6.76 24.53 -7.41
C GLY A 180 6.22 23.92 -8.72
N THR A 181 7.13 23.57 -9.64
CA THR A 181 6.79 23.00 -10.96
C THR A 181 7.19 21.53 -11.11
N ALA A 182 7.51 20.87 -9.98
CA ALA A 182 7.82 19.45 -9.93
C ALA A 182 6.72 18.58 -10.58
N SER A 183 7.14 17.55 -11.31
CA SER A 183 6.24 16.50 -11.82
C SER A 183 6.84 15.10 -11.67
N LEU A 184 5.95 14.09 -11.63
CA LEU A 184 6.29 12.69 -11.40
C LEU A 184 5.60 11.77 -12.41
N SER A 185 6.31 10.74 -12.86
CA SER A 185 5.78 9.68 -13.71
C SER A 185 6.23 8.31 -13.24
N LEU A 186 5.27 7.40 -13.04
CA LEU A 186 5.52 6.04 -12.56
C LEU A 186 5.09 5.02 -13.63
N LEU A 187 6.06 4.45 -14.32
CA LEU A 187 5.85 3.36 -15.28
C LEU A 187 6.30 2.06 -14.62
N TYR A 188 5.39 1.10 -14.47
CA TYR A 188 5.64 -0.13 -13.71
C TYR A 188 5.16 -1.36 -14.51
N GLY A 189 5.74 -2.52 -14.22
CA GLY A 189 5.48 -3.78 -14.92
C GLY A 189 5.91 -3.76 -16.38
N GLN A 190 6.88 -2.93 -16.75
CA GLN A 190 7.21 -2.64 -18.15
C GLN A 190 7.82 -3.83 -18.92
N ALA A 191 8.20 -4.91 -18.24
CA ALA A 191 8.66 -6.14 -18.88
C ALA A 191 7.55 -6.87 -19.65
N THR A 192 6.29 -6.60 -19.33
CA THR A 192 5.14 -7.29 -19.92
C THR A 192 4.06 -6.29 -20.35
N VAL A 193 3.13 -6.74 -21.19
CA VAL A 193 1.93 -5.95 -21.54
C VAL A 193 1.03 -5.77 -20.33
N ALA A 194 0.14 -4.78 -20.34
CA ALA A 194 -0.73 -4.46 -19.20
C ALA A 194 -1.71 -5.60 -18.84
N SER A 195 -2.20 -6.34 -19.85
CA SER A 195 -3.18 -7.41 -19.65
C SER A 195 -2.58 -8.56 -18.85
N GLY A 196 -3.16 -8.86 -17.68
CA GLY A 196 -2.69 -9.92 -16.78
C GLY A 196 -1.43 -9.56 -15.99
N ASN A 197 -1.00 -8.30 -16.04
CA ASN A 197 0.18 -7.84 -15.33
C ASN A 197 -0.15 -7.60 -13.85
N ALA A 198 0.60 -8.28 -12.97
CA ALA A 198 0.42 -8.21 -11.53
C ALA A 198 1.37 -7.21 -10.84
N SER A 199 2.24 -6.52 -11.59
CA SER A 199 3.15 -5.52 -11.03
C SER A 199 2.39 -4.32 -10.48
N GLN A 200 2.97 -3.67 -9.48
CA GLN A 200 2.37 -2.57 -8.74
C GLN A 200 3.37 -1.43 -8.54
N TYR A 201 2.84 -0.22 -8.32
CA TYR A 201 3.56 0.77 -7.53
C TYR A 201 2.96 0.82 -6.13
N ILE A 202 3.82 0.63 -5.14
CA ILE A 202 3.46 0.49 -3.73
C ILE A 202 3.91 1.76 -3.01
N VAL A 203 2.99 2.39 -2.29
CA VAL A 203 3.23 3.63 -1.56
C VAL A 203 3.12 3.37 -0.06
N LEU A 204 4.26 3.31 0.63
CA LEU A 204 4.36 3.15 2.08
C LEU A 204 4.78 4.44 2.80
N ALA A 205 5.14 5.47 2.05
CA ALA A 205 5.45 6.82 2.53
C ALA A 205 4.83 7.86 1.59
N PRO A 206 4.43 9.04 2.11
CA PRO A 206 3.68 10.02 1.33
C PRO A 206 4.48 10.58 0.14
N VAL A 207 3.77 10.78 -0.97
CA VAL A 207 4.28 11.48 -2.17
C VAL A 207 3.53 12.80 -2.32
N SER A 208 4.16 13.88 -1.91
CA SER A 208 3.60 15.23 -2.00
C SER A 208 3.94 15.89 -3.32
N LEU A 209 2.94 16.49 -3.96
CA LEU A 209 3.04 17.16 -5.25
C LEU A 209 2.21 18.45 -5.25
N PRO A 210 2.59 19.48 -6.01
CA PRO A 210 1.77 20.69 -6.11
C PRO A 210 0.44 20.39 -6.83
N ALA A 211 -0.59 21.21 -6.62
CA ALA A 211 -1.85 21.05 -7.33
C ALA A 211 -1.68 21.22 -8.85
N GLY A 212 -2.35 20.37 -9.65
CA GLY A 212 -2.32 20.43 -11.11
C GLY A 212 -2.11 19.08 -11.79
N ASN A 213 -1.81 19.11 -13.09
CA ASN A 213 -1.68 17.90 -13.92
C ASN A 213 -0.20 17.48 -14.04
N ASN A 214 0.40 17.08 -12.92
CA ASN A 214 1.83 16.81 -12.81
C ASN A 214 2.16 15.38 -12.35
N PHE A 215 1.16 14.50 -12.30
CA PHE A 215 1.32 13.09 -11.93
C PHE A 215 0.76 12.17 -13.01
N THR A 216 1.53 11.15 -13.39
CA THR A 216 1.15 10.19 -14.42
C THR A 216 1.58 8.77 -14.04
N THR A 217 0.80 7.77 -14.44
CA THR A 217 1.17 6.37 -14.25
C THR A 217 0.93 5.53 -15.51
N GLN A 218 1.63 4.41 -15.64
CA GLN A 218 1.42 3.45 -16.72
C GLN A 218 1.77 2.04 -16.26
N LEU A 219 0.83 1.10 -16.41
CA LEU A 219 1.06 -0.33 -16.19
C LEU A 219 1.40 -1.00 -17.53
N GLY A 220 2.50 -1.75 -17.56
CA GLY A 220 2.92 -2.53 -18.73
C GLY A 220 3.38 -1.70 -19.93
N SER A 221 4.08 -2.36 -20.83
CA SER A 221 4.71 -1.75 -22.01
C SER A 221 3.73 -1.15 -23.03
N ASN A 222 2.46 -1.56 -22.97
CA ASN A 222 1.41 -1.11 -23.88
C ASN A 222 0.18 -0.50 -23.17
N GLY A 223 0.22 -0.32 -21.86
CA GLY A 223 -0.86 0.30 -21.12
C GLY A 223 -1.02 1.78 -21.51
N ALA A 224 -2.25 2.27 -21.51
CA ALA A 224 -2.50 3.69 -21.71
C ALA A 224 -2.01 4.48 -20.47
N PRO A 225 -1.27 5.60 -20.65
CA PRO A 225 -0.92 6.47 -19.53
C PRO A 225 -2.16 7.05 -18.86
N ILE A 226 -2.20 7.00 -17.53
CA ILE A 226 -3.23 7.60 -16.70
C ILE A 226 -2.70 8.94 -16.19
N ASN A 227 -3.35 10.03 -16.58
CA ASN A 227 -3.02 11.38 -16.12
C ASN A 227 -3.89 11.73 -14.92
N TYR A 228 -3.26 12.18 -13.84
CA TYR A 228 -3.95 12.56 -12.62
C TYR A 228 -3.99 14.08 -12.47
N THR A 229 -5.13 14.57 -11.99
CA THR A 229 -5.25 15.90 -11.40
C THR A 229 -4.91 15.80 -9.91
N VAL A 230 -3.79 16.39 -9.52
CA VAL A 230 -3.36 16.47 -8.12
C VAL A 230 -4.16 17.56 -7.41
N ILE A 231 -4.81 17.18 -6.33
CA ILE A 231 -5.57 18.08 -5.45
C ILE A 231 -4.87 18.18 -4.08
N THR A 232 -4.84 19.39 -3.52
CA THR A 232 -4.13 19.68 -2.25
C THR A 232 -5.03 20.44 -1.27
N SER A 233 -6.34 20.48 -1.52
CA SER A 233 -7.27 21.24 -0.68
C SER A 233 -8.65 20.59 -0.62
N LEU A 234 -9.37 20.86 0.46
CA LEU A 234 -10.73 20.39 0.69
C LEU A 234 -11.73 20.99 -0.32
N GLY A 235 -11.53 22.25 -0.70
CA GLY A 235 -12.52 23.03 -1.45
C GLY A 235 -13.58 23.68 -0.56
N ALA A 236 -14.47 24.45 -1.19
CA ALA A 236 -15.64 25.02 -0.54
C ALA A 236 -16.83 24.05 -0.58
N GLN A 237 -17.82 24.26 0.30
CA GLN A 237 -19.10 23.57 0.21
C GLN A 237 -19.70 23.73 -1.20
N SER A 238 -20.20 22.63 -1.77
CA SER A 238 -20.78 22.57 -3.12
C SER A 238 -19.82 22.91 -4.26
N SER A 239 -18.50 22.85 -4.03
CA SER A 239 -17.50 22.95 -5.10
C SER A 239 -17.76 21.91 -6.21
N ILE A 240 -17.54 22.32 -7.45
CA ILE A 240 -17.57 21.49 -8.68
C ILE A 240 -16.38 21.82 -9.60
N THR A 241 -15.29 22.31 -9.02
CA THR A 241 -14.13 22.83 -9.79
C THR A 241 -13.29 21.73 -10.44
N ALA A 242 -13.44 20.48 -10.01
CA ALA A 242 -12.54 19.37 -10.33
C ALA A 242 -11.07 19.62 -9.95
N THR A 243 -10.79 20.53 -9.00
CA THR A 243 -9.41 20.85 -8.55
C THR A 243 -9.23 20.80 -7.03
N ASP A 244 -10.26 20.35 -6.31
CA ASP A 244 -10.28 20.18 -4.86
C ASP A 244 -11.16 18.97 -4.48
N LEU A 245 -11.08 18.53 -3.22
CA LEU A 245 -11.71 17.28 -2.77
C LEU A 245 -13.24 17.29 -2.96
N GLN A 246 -13.92 18.36 -2.52
CA GLN A 246 -15.37 18.49 -2.72
C GLN A 246 -15.73 18.69 -4.20
N GLY A 247 -14.83 19.33 -4.96
CA GLY A 247 -14.93 19.66 -6.37
C GLY A 247 -14.88 18.48 -7.33
N MET A 248 -14.51 17.27 -6.88
CA MET A 248 -14.45 16.07 -7.74
C MET A 248 -15.80 15.74 -8.40
N ASN A 249 -16.92 16.14 -7.79
CA ASN A 249 -18.25 16.01 -8.41
C ASN A 249 -18.43 16.85 -9.70
N GLY A 250 -17.53 17.80 -9.98
CA GLY A 250 -17.51 18.56 -11.24
C GLY A 250 -17.05 17.78 -12.46
N ASN A 251 -16.24 16.74 -12.28
CA ASN A 251 -15.81 15.85 -13.35
C ASN A 251 -15.46 14.44 -12.84
N LEU A 252 -16.45 13.56 -12.90
CA LEU A 252 -16.38 12.20 -12.35
C LEU A 252 -15.51 11.22 -13.16
N ALA A 253 -15.10 11.60 -14.36
CA ALA A 253 -14.21 10.81 -15.22
C ALA A 253 -12.73 11.14 -15.02
N THR A 254 -12.41 12.22 -14.32
CA THR A 254 -11.03 12.60 -14.00
C THR A 254 -10.41 11.62 -13.00
N HIS A 255 -9.13 11.30 -13.20
CA HIS A 255 -8.34 10.60 -12.19
C HIS A 255 -7.73 11.63 -11.22
N TYR A 256 -7.88 11.39 -9.93
CA TYR A 256 -7.47 12.31 -8.88
C TYR A 256 -6.38 11.70 -8.02
N ALA A 257 -5.41 12.53 -7.62
CA ALA A 257 -4.43 12.15 -6.62
C ALA A 257 -4.34 13.22 -5.53
N LEU A 258 -4.07 12.82 -4.29
CA LEU A 258 -3.75 13.78 -3.23
C LEU A 258 -2.29 14.20 -3.34
N GLY A 259 -2.01 15.50 -3.29
CA GLY A 259 -0.65 16.04 -3.22
C GLY A 259 -0.24 16.48 -1.81
N SER A 260 -1.17 16.43 -0.86
CA SER A 260 -0.97 16.77 0.55
C SER A 260 -2.08 16.14 1.40
N ASP A 261 -1.89 16.14 2.71
CA ASP A 261 -2.98 15.86 3.65
C ASP A 261 -4.07 16.93 3.53
N ILE A 262 -5.31 16.56 3.86
CA ILE A 262 -6.48 17.43 3.83
C ILE A 262 -7.17 17.42 5.19
N ASP A 263 -7.30 18.58 5.82
CA ASP A 263 -8.21 18.73 6.97
C ASP A 263 -9.65 18.99 6.47
N ALA A 264 -10.52 18.00 6.68
CA ALA A 264 -11.94 18.04 6.35
C ALA A 264 -12.83 18.40 7.54
N SER A 265 -12.28 18.88 8.66
CA SER A 265 -13.06 19.34 9.82
C SER A 265 -14.18 20.36 9.50
N PRO A 266 -14.05 21.28 8.50
CA PRO A 266 -15.13 22.19 8.13
C PRO A 266 -16.39 21.49 7.62
N THR A 267 -16.27 20.25 7.12
CA THR A 267 -17.40 19.51 6.54
C THR A 267 -18.51 19.28 7.56
N SER A 268 -18.21 19.21 8.85
CA SER A 268 -19.21 19.06 9.92
C SER A 268 -20.30 20.15 9.93
N GLY A 269 -19.99 21.36 9.46
CA GLY A 269 -20.96 22.46 9.32
C GLY A 269 -21.62 22.57 7.95
N TRP A 270 -21.18 21.78 6.95
CA TRP A 270 -21.66 21.88 5.59
C TRP A 270 -23.05 21.27 5.41
N ASN A 271 -23.76 21.74 4.39
CA ASN A 271 -25.05 21.21 3.95
C ASN A 271 -26.06 21.11 5.09
N THR A 272 -26.19 22.18 5.88
CA THR A 272 -27.06 22.23 7.08
C THR A 272 -26.76 21.10 8.09
N GLY A 273 -25.48 20.76 8.25
CA GLY A 273 -25.02 19.68 9.13
C GLY A 273 -25.05 18.29 8.48
N ALA A 274 -25.38 18.17 7.19
CA ALA A 274 -25.35 16.90 6.47
C ALA A 274 -23.92 16.48 6.06
N GLY A 275 -22.92 17.33 6.23
CA GLY A 275 -21.54 16.97 5.97
C GLY A 275 -21.08 17.23 4.53
N PHE A 276 -19.99 16.58 4.15
CA PHE A 276 -19.49 16.48 2.77
C PHE A 276 -20.57 15.89 1.83
N ASP A 277 -20.56 16.30 0.56
CA ASP A 277 -21.42 15.71 -0.48
C ASP A 277 -20.66 14.57 -1.19
N PRO A 278 -21.07 13.29 -1.01
CA PRO A 278 -20.38 12.13 -1.57
C PRO A 278 -20.06 12.27 -3.06
N VAL A 279 -18.90 11.77 -3.46
CA VAL A 279 -18.45 11.81 -4.86
C VAL A 279 -19.06 10.66 -5.64
N GLY A 280 -19.77 10.98 -6.72
CA GLY A 280 -20.45 9.99 -7.56
C GLY A 280 -21.76 9.45 -6.96
N LYS A 281 -22.72 9.18 -7.85
CA LYS A 281 -24.08 8.70 -7.54
C LYS A 281 -24.42 7.55 -8.48
N VAL A 282 -25.45 6.75 -8.16
CA VAL A 282 -25.88 5.64 -9.03
C VAL A 282 -26.14 6.08 -10.47
N ALA A 283 -26.81 7.23 -10.67
CA ALA A 283 -27.11 7.77 -12.00
C ALA A 283 -25.91 8.42 -12.71
N THR A 284 -24.90 8.83 -11.94
CA THR A 284 -23.69 9.52 -12.42
C THR A 284 -22.51 9.01 -11.60
N PRO A 285 -22.01 7.80 -11.89
CA PRO A 285 -20.98 7.16 -11.08
C PRO A 285 -19.64 7.87 -11.23
N PHE A 286 -18.81 7.81 -10.19
CA PHE A 286 -17.39 8.08 -10.36
C PHE A 286 -16.76 6.94 -11.17
N ASN A 287 -16.07 7.27 -12.26
CA ASN A 287 -15.40 6.29 -13.12
C ASN A 287 -13.92 6.62 -13.37
N GLY A 288 -13.39 7.61 -12.66
CA GLY A 288 -11.95 7.86 -12.56
C GLY A 288 -11.24 6.92 -11.57
N ASN A 289 -9.98 7.27 -11.27
CA ASN A 289 -9.16 6.64 -10.22
C ASN A 289 -8.96 7.63 -9.10
N PHE A 290 -8.84 7.15 -7.86
CA PHE A 290 -8.45 7.99 -6.74
C PHE A 290 -7.22 7.40 -6.05
N ASP A 291 -6.13 8.17 -6.01
CA ASP A 291 -4.88 7.79 -5.37
C ASP A 291 -4.52 8.78 -4.27
N GLY A 292 -4.61 8.36 -3.01
CA GLY A 292 -4.21 9.17 -1.88
C GLY A 292 -2.70 9.40 -1.80
N LEU A 293 -1.88 8.67 -2.55
CA LEU A 293 -0.41 8.79 -2.54
C LEU A 293 0.21 8.78 -1.13
N GLY A 294 -0.42 8.06 -0.19
CA GLY A 294 0.01 7.95 1.20
C GLY A 294 -0.49 9.09 2.11
N HIS A 295 -1.33 9.99 1.61
CA HIS A 295 -1.88 11.12 2.36
C HIS A 295 -3.13 10.79 3.17
N THR A 296 -3.37 11.64 4.17
CA THR A 296 -4.52 11.55 5.08
C THR A 296 -5.57 12.60 4.77
N ILE A 297 -6.84 12.17 4.76
CA ILE A 297 -8.00 13.06 4.87
C ILE A 297 -8.50 12.97 6.32
N GLY A 298 -8.30 14.05 7.07
CA GLY A 298 -8.64 14.16 8.48
C GLY A 298 -10.04 14.69 8.71
N ASN A 299 -10.74 14.22 9.75
CA ASN A 299 -11.96 14.82 10.30
C ASN A 299 -13.13 14.95 9.30
N LEU A 300 -13.23 14.06 8.32
CA LEU A 300 -14.32 14.06 7.35
C LEU A 300 -15.65 13.74 8.04
N THR A 301 -16.66 14.57 7.85
CA THR A 301 -18.02 14.33 8.36
C THR A 301 -18.99 14.16 7.21
N ILE A 302 -19.74 13.05 7.20
CA ILE A 302 -20.87 12.82 6.32
C ILE A 302 -22.05 12.38 7.18
N ASN A 303 -23.14 13.13 7.21
CA ASN A 303 -24.29 12.86 8.07
C ASN A 303 -25.59 12.86 7.27
N ARG A 304 -25.84 11.74 6.59
CA ARG A 304 -26.96 11.57 5.64
C ARG A 304 -27.78 10.32 5.98
N PRO A 305 -28.41 10.27 7.17
CA PRO A 305 -29.00 9.03 7.73
C PRO A 305 -30.12 8.40 6.89
N LEU A 306 -30.70 9.15 5.95
CA LEU A 306 -31.79 8.70 5.07
C LEU A 306 -31.33 8.51 3.61
N THR A 307 -30.04 8.63 3.32
CA THR A 307 -29.49 8.54 1.96
C THR A 307 -28.69 7.26 1.82
N ASP A 308 -28.88 6.56 0.71
CA ASP A 308 -28.09 5.38 0.37
C ASP A 308 -26.82 5.77 -0.40
N ASN A 309 -25.84 4.86 -0.44
CA ASN A 309 -24.55 5.04 -1.13
C ASN A 309 -23.76 6.20 -0.53
N VAL A 310 -23.33 6.00 0.72
CA VAL A 310 -22.70 7.04 1.53
C VAL A 310 -21.27 6.64 1.90
N GLY A 311 -20.33 7.51 1.54
CA GLY A 311 -18.90 7.46 1.84
C GLY A 311 -18.23 8.67 1.20
N LEU A 312 -16.90 8.77 1.27
CA LEU A 312 -16.18 9.78 0.47
C LEU A 312 -16.60 9.68 -1.01
N PHE A 313 -16.69 8.44 -1.50
CA PHE A 313 -17.35 8.10 -2.76
C PHE A 313 -18.71 7.47 -2.49
N GLY A 314 -19.77 7.98 -3.09
CA GLY A 314 -21.08 7.36 -3.00
C GLY A 314 -21.14 6.09 -3.83
N TYR A 315 -20.88 6.22 -5.13
CA TYR A 315 -20.96 5.12 -6.09
C TYR A 315 -19.83 5.19 -7.13
N VAL A 316 -19.08 4.10 -7.27
CA VAL A 316 -17.93 3.97 -8.18
C VAL A 316 -18.15 2.83 -9.16
N VAL A 317 -17.90 3.10 -10.46
CA VAL A 317 -17.91 2.07 -11.52
C VAL A 317 -16.53 1.98 -12.13
N SER A 318 -16.04 0.74 -12.22
CA SER A 318 -14.82 0.42 -12.94
C SER A 318 -15.07 0.33 -14.45
N THR A 319 -14.67 1.36 -15.19
CA THR A 319 -14.52 1.30 -16.65
C THR A 319 -13.03 1.22 -16.99
N GLY A 320 -12.46 0.02 -16.93
CA GLY A 320 -11.04 -0.20 -17.24
C GLY A 320 -10.10 -0.23 -16.03
N GLY A 321 -10.57 -0.67 -14.87
CA GLY A 321 -9.73 -0.88 -13.68
C GLY A 321 -9.72 0.29 -12.70
N SER A 322 -10.88 0.91 -12.45
CA SER A 322 -10.99 1.98 -11.45
C SER A 322 -10.53 1.48 -10.08
N MET A 323 -9.65 2.25 -9.43
CA MET A 323 -9.07 1.94 -8.13
C MET A 323 -9.22 3.11 -7.17
N LEU A 324 -9.58 2.79 -5.92
CA LEU A 324 -9.45 3.69 -4.78
C LEU A 324 -8.27 3.21 -3.94
N LYS A 325 -7.22 4.01 -3.77
CA LYS A 325 -6.02 3.50 -3.11
C LYS A 325 -5.17 4.52 -2.36
N ASN A 326 -4.27 3.99 -1.52
CA ASN A 326 -3.21 4.73 -0.83
C ASN A 326 -3.72 5.92 -0.01
N VAL A 327 -4.90 5.84 0.59
CA VAL A 327 -5.50 6.93 1.38
C VAL A 327 -5.76 6.51 2.81
N THR A 328 -5.50 7.42 3.75
CA THR A 328 -5.91 7.28 5.14
C THR A 328 -7.08 8.22 5.45
N LEU A 329 -8.17 7.70 6.02
CA LEU A 329 -9.30 8.46 6.54
C LEU A 329 -9.26 8.43 8.07
N ALA A 330 -8.92 9.56 8.70
CA ALA A 330 -8.63 9.63 10.14
C ALA A 330 -9.52 10.66 10.86
N GLY A 331 -10.23 10.25 11.91
CA GLY A 331 -11.15 11.13 12.65
C GLY A 331 -12.36 11.58 11.83
N GLY A 332 -13.41 12.07 12.49
CA GLY A 332 -14.70 12.35 11.85
C GLY A 332 -15.67 11.16 11.91
N SER A 333 -16.71 11.18 11.09
CA SER A 333 -17.76 10.14 11.07
C SER A 333 -18.54 10.08 9.76
N VAL A 334 -19.04 8.89 9.44
CA VAL A 334 -19.92 8.65 8.29
C VAL A 334 -21.23 8.03 8.77
N THR A 335 -22.34 8.71 8.51
CA THR A 335 -23.70 8.23 8.79
C THR A 335 -24.52 8.20 7.50
N GLY A 336 -25.11 7.05 7.18
CA GLY A 336 -25.91 6.81 5.97
C GLY A 336 -27.17 5.98 6.21
N GLY A 337 -27.92 5.70 5.14
CA GLY A 337 -29.04 4.77 5.08
C GLY A 337 -28.57 3.34 4.79
N SER A 338 -28.45 2.98 3.51
CA SER A 338 -27.89 1.73 3.00
C SER A 338 -26.63 1.97 2.17
N TYR A 339 -25.81 0.94 1.95
CA TYR A 339 -24.52 1.03 1.25
C TYR A 339 -23.62 2.11 1.85
N VAL A 340 -23.12 1.86 3.06
CA VAL A 340 -22.39 2.85 3.85
C VAL A 340 -20.99 2.35 4.17
N GLY A 341 -19.99 3.19 3.89
CA GLY A 341 -18.63 3.01 4.40
C GLY A 341 -17.81 4.28 4.31
N ASN A 342 -16.67 4.33 4.99
CA ASN A 342 -15.89 5.57 5.06
C ASN A 342 -15.37 5.99 3.68
N LEU A 343 -14.85 5.05 2.90
CA LEU A 343 -14.27 5.33 1.59
C LEU A 343 -15.30 5.24 0.47
N ALA A 344 -16.14 4.20 0.46
CA ALA A 344 -17.13 4.00 -0.59
C ALA A 344 -18.48 3.48 -0.06
N GLY A 345 -19.60 3.98 -0.58
CA GLY A 345 -20.89 3.33 -0.40
C GLY A 345 -20.94 1.99 -1.16
N HIS A 346 -20.76 2.08 -2.48
CA HIS A 346 -20.61 0.94 -3.37
C HIS A 346 -19.51 1.18 -4.41
N THR A 347 -18.66 0.18 -4.66
CA THR A 347 -17.68 0.21 -5.75
C THR A 347 -17.64 -1.11 -6.52
N THR A 348 -17.56 -1.02 -7.84
CA THR A 348 -17.25 -2.19 -8.68
C THR A 348 -15.74 -2.35 -8.94
N GLY A 349 -14.92 -1.39 -8.48
CA GLY A 349 -13.47 -1.40 -8.60
C GLY A 349 -12.75 -1.93 -7.36
N ASP A 350 -11.43 -2.00 -7.42
CA ASP A 350 -10.59 -2.45 -6.31
C ASP A 350 -10.35 -1.33 -5.30
N ILE A 351 -10.19 -1.72 -4.03
CA ILE A 351 -9.67 -0.84 -2.97
C ILE A 351 -8.33 -1.41 -2.49
N PHE A 352 -7.29 -0.59 -2.55
CA PHE A 352 -5.92 -1.03 -2.30
C PHE A 352 -5.21 -0.13 -1.29
N ASN A 353 -4.54 -0.71 -0.30
CA ASN A 353 -3.67 0.02 0.64
C ASN A 353 -4.35 1.27 1.24
N SER A 354 -5.60 1.10 1.71
CA SER A 354 -6.41 2.18 2.26
C SER A 354 -6.80 1.90 3.71
N HIS A 355 -6.77 2.94 4.53
CA HIS A 355 -6.87 2.83 5.98
C HIS A 355 -7.97 3.74 6.52
N THR A 356 -8.86 3.22 7.36
CA THR A 356 -9.99 3.98 7.89
C THR A 356 -10.07 3.85 9.41
N ALA A 357 -10.28 4.98 10.11
CA ALA A 357 -10.41 5.02 11.57
C ALA A 357 -11.72 5.68 12.04
N GLN A 358 -12.56 6.12 11.10
CA GLN A 358 -13.81 6.81 11.38
C GLN A 358 -14.93 5.84 11.77
N ALA A 359 -15.80 6.31 12.66
CA ALA A 359 -17.01 5.56 12.99
C ALA A 359 -18.01 5.60 11.82
N VAL A 360 -18.57 4.42 11.49
CA VAL A 360 -19.60 4.25 10.46
C VAL A 360 -20.91 3.87 11.12
N THR A 361 -21.98 4.60 10.77
CA THR A 361 -23.35 4.29 11.22
C THR A 361 -24.29 4.22 10.03
N ALA A 362 -25.06 3.14 9.94
CA ALA A 362 -26.12 2.99 8.95
C ALA A 362 -27.48 2.82 9.63
N ASN A 363 -28.43 3.69 9.29
CA ASN A 363 -29.77 3.76 9.88
C ASN A 363 -30.88 3.27 8.93
N GLY A 364 -30.50 2.70 7.78
CA GLY A 364 -31.42 2.33 6.70
C GLY A 364 -32.19 1.03 6.91
N SER A 365 -32.83 0.59 5.82
CA SER A 365 -33.66 -0.61 5.68
C SER A 365 -33.00 -1.89 6.24
N PRO A 366 -33.79 -2.92 6.62
CA PRO A 366 -33.30 -4.24 6.99
C PRO A 366 -32.33 -4.90 5.98
N ASP A 367 -32.29 -4.46 4.72
CA ASP A 367 -31.35 -4.97 3.71
C ASP A 367 -30.09 -4.10 3.54
N SER A 368 -29.69 -3.34 4.57
CA SER A 368 -28.52 -2.46 4.46
C SER A 368 -27.17 -3.16 4.44
N TYR A 369 -26.23 -2.57 3.70
CA TYR A 369 -24.84 -2.99 3.55
C TYR A 369 -23.91 -1.98 4.21
N VAL A 370 -23.13 -2.42 5.19
CA VAL A 370 -22.38 -1.52 6.06
C VAL A 370 -20.99 -2.08 6.30
N GLY A 371 -19.97 -1.26 6.03
CA GLY A 371 -18.58 -1.61 6.32
C GLY A 371 -17.75 -0.41 6.72
N GLY A 372 -16.68 -0.62 7.48
CA GLY A 372 -15.76 0.45 7.87
C GLY A 372 -15.05 1.07 6.66
N VAL A 373 -14.72 0.28 5.63
CA VAL A 373 -14.13 0.78 4.38
C VAL A 373 -15.22 1.03 3.35
N ALA A 374 -16.07 0.04 3.10
CA ALA A 374 -17.12 0.14 2.08
C ALA A 374 -18.39 -0.65 2.42
N GLY A 375 -19.55 -0.21 1.92
CA GLY A 375 -20.80 -0.97 2.06
C GLY A 375 -20.79 -2.25 1.21
N TRP A 376 -20.60 -2.09 -0.10
CA TRP A 376 -20.52 -3.19 -1.06
C TRP A 376 -19.33 -3.03 -2.01
N VAL A 377 -18.63 -4.12 -2.28
CA VAL A 377 -17.49 -4.18 -3.21
C VAL A 377 -17.67 -5.33 -4.20
N THR A 378 -17.66 -5.06 -5.51
CA THR A 378 -17.59 -6.13 -6.53
C THR A 378 -16.14 -6.52 -6.86
N GLY A 379 -15.21 -5.56 -6.74
CA GLY A 379 -13.77 -5.79 -6.89
C GLY A 379 -13.12 -6.44 -5.67
N ASN A 380 -11.82 -6.22 -5.48
CA ASN A 380 -11.03 -6.78 -4.40
C ASN A 380 -10.73 -5.76 -3.30
N LEU A 381 -10.54 -6.26 -2.09
CA LEU A 381 -9.89 -5.53 -0.99
C LEU A 381 -8.50 -6.11 -0.79
N THR A 382 -7.46 -5.28 -0.93
CA THR A 382 -6.08 -5.70 -0.73
C THR A 382 -5.30 -4.69 0.12
N TYR A 383 -4.65 -5.15 1.19
CA TYR A 383 -3.85 -4.32 2.11
C TYR A 383 -4.64 -3.22 2.85
N ASN A 384 -5.93 -3.43 3.08
CA ASN A 384 -6.79 -2.43 3.72
C ASN A 384 -6.92 -2.65 5.23
N SER A 385 -7.14 -1.57 5.98
CA SER A 385 -7.45 -1.66 7.40
C SER A 385 -8.64 -0.78 7.81
N ALA A 386 -9.41 -1.26 8.79
CA ALA A 386 -10.48 -0.51 9.44
C ALA A 386 -10.39 -0.63 10.96
N THR A 387 -10.35 0.50 11.65
CA THR A 387 -10.22 0.56 13.12
C THR A 387 -11.38 1.28 13.81
N GLY A 388 -12.20 2.00 13.03
CA GLY A 388 -13.39 2.68 13.53
C GLY A 388 -14.53 1.71 13.85
N ALA A 389 -15.41 2.10 14.79
CA ALA A 389 -16.60 1.32 15.13
C ALA A 389 -17.59 1.29 13.96
N VAL A 390 -18.22 0.14 13.72
CA VAL A 390 -19.25 -0.04 12.69
C VAL A 390 -20.57 -0.41 13.35
N THR A 391 -21.60 0.40 13.10
CA THR A 391 -22.97 0.17 13.57
C THR A 391 -23.92 0.09 12.39
N GLY A 392 -24.57 -1.04 12.19
CA GLY A 392 -25.52 -1.25 11.09
C GLY A 392 -26.87 -1.78 11.55
N SER A 393 -27.95 -1.17 11.07
CA SER A 393 -29.33 -1.62 11.31
C SER A 393 -29.82 -2.74 10.38
N GLY A 394 -29.11 -3.04 9.28
CA GLY A 394 -29.56 -4.00 8.26
C GLY A 394 -28.67 -5.23 8.12
N SER A 395 -28.94 -6.00 7.06
CA SER A 395 -28.61 -7.42 6.94
C SER A 395 -27.14 -7.75 6.78
N TYR A 396 -26.30 -6.85 6.25
CA TYR A 396 -24.91 -7.15 5.92
C TYR A 396 -23.98 -6.15 6.61
N VAL A 397 -23.38 -6.57 7.72
CA VAL A 397 -22.51 -5.69 8.53
C VAL A 397 -21.14 -6.33 8.71
N GLY A 398 -20.09 -5.65 8.26
CA GLY A 398 -18.70 -6.06 8.44
C GLY A 398 -17.83 -4.95 9.01
N GLY A 399 -16.75 -5.29 9.71
CA GLY A 399 -15.80 -4.27 10.16
C GLY A 399 -15.10 -3.54 9.00
N GLN A 400 -14.83 -4.21 7.87
CA GLN A 400 -14.36 -3.58 6.63
C GLN A 400 -15.43 -3.45 5.56
N VAL A 401 -16.19 -4.51 5.32
CA VAL A 401 -17.13 -4.55 4.19
C VAL A 401 -18.43 -5.28 4.53
N GLY A 402 -19.57 -4.71 4.15
CA GLY A 402 -20.87 -5.37 4.32
C GLY A 402 -20.97 -6.62 3.46
N TRP A 403 -20.82 -6.47 2.14
CA TRP A 403 -20.75 -7.57 1.18
C TRP A 403 -19.62 -7.36 0.19
N ILE A 404 -18.91 -8.44 -0.16
CA ILE A 404 -17.93 -8.44 -1.24
C ILE A 404 -18.08 -9.68 -2.14
N THR A 405 -17.97 -9.48 -3.45
CA THR A 405 -17.92 -10.60 -4.40
C THR A 405 -16.52 -10.98 -4.85
N GLY A 406 -15.58 -10.03 -4.84
CA GLY A 406 -14.15 -10.32 -5.05
C GLY A 406 -13.45 -10.80 -3.79
N ASN A 407 -12.12 -10.73 -3.80
CA ASN A 407 -11.28 -11.31 -2.74
C ASN A 407 -10.95 -10.28 -1.65
N ILE A 408 -10.78 -10.78 -0.42
CA ILE A 408 -10.17 -10.04 0.68
C ILE A 408 -8.78 -10.62 0.95
N VAL A 409 -7.74 -9.83 0.72
CA VAL A 409 -6.34 -10.27 0.86
C VAL A 409 -5.58 -9.31 1.75
N CYS A 410 -4.91 -9.84 2.77
CA CYS A 410 -4.03 -9.03 3.63
C CYS A 410 -4.72 -7.83 4.29
N CYS A 411 -5.94 -8.05 4.78
CA CYS A 411 -6.80 -7.01 5.33
C CYS A 411 -7.03 -7.19 6.84
N SER A 412 -7.22 -6.10 7.58
CA SER A 412 -7.45 -6.13 9.03
C SER A 412 -8.64 -5.28 9.52
N ALA A 413 -9.40 -5.79 10.48
CA ALA A 413 -10.48 -5.03 11.14
C ALA A 413 -10.35 -5.10 12.67
N THR A 414 -10.24 -3.95 13.34
CA THR A 414 -10.04 -3.91 14.80
C THR A 414 -11.11 -3.13 15.56
N GLY A 415 -11.93 -2.36 14.85
CA GLY A 415 -13.06 -1.64 15.45
C GLY A 415 -14.21 -2.58 15.84
N PRO A 416 -14.98 -2.26 16.90
CA PRO A 416 -16.12 -3.07 17.29
C PRO A 416 -17.23 -3.00 16.23
N VAL A 417 -17.94 -4.11 16.06
CA VAL A 417 -19.05 -4.25 15.11
C VAL A 417 -20.35 -4.49 15.87
N THR A 418 -21.34 -3.64 15.62
CA THR A 418 -22.72 -3.79 16.11
C THR A 418 -23.66 -3.92 14.93
N GLY A 419 -24.34 -5.05 14.82
CA GLY A 419 -25.31 -5.32 13.75
C GLY A 419 -26.69 -5.69 14.30
N ALA A 420 -27.76 -5.33 13.60
CA ALA A 420 -29.11 -5.83 13.88
C ALA A 420 -29.65 -6.80 12.82
N GLY A 421 -28.88 -7.04 11.75
CA GLY A 421 -29.28 -7.81 10.57
C GLY A 421 -29.07 -9.32 10.63
N SER A 422 -28.89 -9.95 9.46
CA SER A 422 -28.75 -11.41 9.33
C SER A 422 -27.30 -11.89 9.33
N TYR A 423 -26.39 -11.17 8.67
CA TYR A 423 -25.00 -11.54 8.44
C TYR A 423 -24.06 -10.50 9.05
N VAL A 424 -23.36 -10.87 10.10
CA VAL A 424 -22.46 -9.97 10.83
C VAL A 424 -21.10 -10.62 11.01
N GLY A 425 -20.03 -9.92 10.58
CA GLY A 425 -18.66 -10.37 10.77
C GLY A 425 -17.72 -9.27 11.25
N GLY A 426 -16.68 -9.65 12.00
CA GLY A 426 -15.66 -8.70 12.43
C GLY A 426 -14.88 -8.08 11.27
N LEU A 427 -14.67 -8.82 10.17
CA LEU A 427 -14.07 -8.33 8.93
C LEU A 427 -15.11 -8.05 7.85
N ALA A 428 -16.00 -9.00 7.59
CA ALA A 428 -17.00 -8.90 6.52
C ALA A 428 -18.35 -9.53 6.89
N GLY A 429 -19.45 -8.93 6.44
CA GLY A 429 -20.78 -9.53 6.61
C GLY A 429 -20.97 -10.78 5.75
N TRP A 430 -20.88 -10.62 4.42
CA TRP A 430 -20.93 -11.70 3.44
C TRP A 430 -19.77 -11.62 2.45
N VAL A 431 -19.16 -12.76 2.14
CA VAL A 431 -18.09 -12.88 1.15
C VAL A 431 -18.42 -13.96 0.13
N THR A 432 -18.40 -13.61 -1.16
CA THR A 432 -18.54 -14.60 -2.24
C THR A 432 -17.19 -15.10 -2.76
N GLY A 433 -16.16 -14.24 -2.77
CA GLY A 433 -14.78 -14.59 -3.14
C GLY A 433 -13.97 -15.20 -2.00
N ASP A 434 -12.64 -15.20 -2.12
CA ASP A 434 -11.74 -15.79 -1.13
C ASP A 434 -11.29 -14.77 -0.06
N VAL A 435 -11.06 -15.25 1.15
CA VAL A 435 -10.40 -14.52 2.24
C VAL A 435 -9.04 -15.14 2.52
N SER A 436 -7.97 -14.36 2.41
CA SER A 436 -6.62 -14.86 2.71
C SER A 436 -5.78 -13.84 3.46
N ARG A 437 -4.91 -14.34 4.36
CA ARG A 437 -3.96 -13.51 5.14
C ARG A 437 -4.65 -12.34 5.84
N SER A 438 -5.86 -12.53 6.32
CA SER A 438 -6.68 -11.44 6.86
C SER A 438 -7.13 -11.74 8.29
N PHE A 439 -7.44 -10.69 9.05
CA PHE A 439 -7.81 -10.88 10.45
C PHE A 439 -8.79 -9.84 11.00
N ALA A 440 -9.47 -10.23 12.07
CA ALA A 440 -10.33 -9.34 12.85
C ALA A 440 -10.09 -9.48 14.36
N THR A 441 -10.02 -8.36 15.07
CA THR A 441 -9.87 -8.33 16.54
C THR A 441 -10.96 -7.53 17.25
N GLY A 442 -11.79 -6.81 16.49
CA GLY A 442 -12.93 -6.08 17.03
C GLY A 442 -14.01 -7.00 17.57
N ASN A 443 -14.61 -6.64 18.71
CA ASN A 443 -15.73 -7.39 19.27
C ASN A 443 -16.97 -7.27 18.36
N VAL A 444 -17.70 -8.37 18.21
CA VAL A 444 -18.96 -8.45 17.47
C VAL A 444 -20.11 -8.64 18.46
N ASN A 445 -20.95 -7.62 18.61
CA ASN A 445 -22.11 -7.65 19.50
C ASN A 445 -23.38 -7.41 18.68
N THR A 446 -24.28 -8.39 18.61
CA THR A 446 -25.37 -8.33 17.61
C THR A 446 -26.59 -9.13 18.02
N ALA A 447 -27.75 -8.81 17.46
CA ALA A 447 -28.95 -9.66 17.51
C ALA A 447 -29.09 -10.60 16.28
N ALA A 448 -28.06 -10.66 15.42
CA ALA A 448 -28.09 -11.36 14.15
C ALA A 448 -28.05 -12.90 14.25
N LEU A 449 -28.41 -13.56 13.15
CA LEU A 449 -28.40 -15.02 13.05
C LEU A 449 -27.00 -15.54 12.69
N TYR A 450 -26.45 -15.17 11.54
CA TYR A 450 -25.17 -15.65 11.05
C TYR A 450 -24.04 -14.73 11.49
N VAL A 451 -23.32 -15.15 12.54
CA VAL A 451 -22.35 -14.27 13.20
C VAL A 451 -20.98 -14.94 13.28
N GLY A 452 -19.96 -14.28 12.73
CA GLY A 452 -18.58 -14.75 12.77
C GLY A 452 -17.61 -13.70 13.33
N GLY A 453 -16.58 -14.15 14.04
CA GLY A 453 -15.50 -13.23 14.46
C GLY A 453 -14.74 -12.63 13.28
N LEU A 454 -14.62 -13.35 12.16
CA LEU A 454 -14.07 -12.88 10.89
C LEU A 454 -15.18 -12.58 9.88
N VAL A 455 -15.99 -13.58 9.53
CA VAL A 455 -17.00 -13.45 8.46
C VAL A 455 -18.36 -14.01 8.90
N GLY A 456 -19.44 -13.27 8.65
CA GLY A 456 -20.80 -13.76 8.93
C GLY A 456 -21.16 -14.98 8.07
N TRP A 457 -21.11 -14.82 6.75
CA TRP A 457 -21.30 -15.89 5.77
C TRP A 457 -20.23 -15.85 4.67
N ILE A 458 -19.70 -17.00 4.28
CA ILE A 458 -18.79 -17.12 3.13
C ILE A 458 -19.14 -18.29 2.21
N THR A 459 -19.08 -18.05 0.89
CA THR A 459 -19.17 -19.10 -0.14
C THR A 459 -17.83 -19.45 -0.78
N GLY A 460 -16.85 -18.53 -0.76
CA GLY A 460 -15.48 -18.81 -1.18
C GLY A 460 -14.63 -19.42 -0.07
N ASN A 461 -13.31 -19.47 -0.27
CA ASN A 461 -12.39 -20.13 0.64
C ASN A 461 -11.79 -19.17 1.66
N THR A 462 -11.50 -19.67 2.86
CA THR A 462 -10.73 -18.94 3.87
C THR A 462 -9.40 -19.62 4.12
N SER A 463 -8.30 -18.87 4.02
CA SER A 463 -6.97 -19.40 4.33
C SER A 463 -6.10 -18.44 5.12
N ASN A 464 -5.22 -18.98 5.96
CA ASN A 464 -4.19 -18.20 6.66
C ASN A 464 -4.76 -16.95 7.36
N SER A 465 -5.86 -17.10 8.09
CA SER A 465 -6.66 -15.97 8.60
C SER A 465 -7.13 -16.25 10.02
N TYR A 466 -7.39 -15.21 10.80
CA TYR A 466 -7.74 -15.39 12.22
C TYR A 466 -8.69 -14.35 12.80
N ALA A 467 -9.38 -14.72 13.88
CA ALA A 467 -10.25 -13.83 14.64
C ALA A 467 -9.98 -13.89 16.15
N GLN A 468 -9.87 -12.73 16.81
CA GLN A 468 -9.62 -12.67 18.27
C GLN A 468 -10.68 -11.88 19.04
N GLY A 469 -11.57 -11.17 18.34
CA GLY A 469 -12.65 -10.43 18.98
C GLY A 469 -13.70 -11.35 19.60
N ASN A 470 -14.30 -10.92 20.71
CA ASN A 470 -15.42 -11.65 21.31
C ASN A 470 -16.65 -11.57 20.40
N VAL A 471 -17.37 -12.67 20.26
CA VAL A 471 -18.62 -12.78 19.49
C VAL A 471 -19.75 -13.07 20.45
N ALA A 472 -20.69 -12.14 20.60
CA ALA A 472 -21.85 -12.29 21.46
C ALA A 472 -23.13 -11.95 20.70
N THR A 473 -24.07 -12.91 20.67
CA THR A 473 -25.38 -12.72 20.04
C THR A 473 -26.50 -13.52 20.70
N ALA A 474 -27.74 -13.13 20.41
CA ALA A 474 -28.94 -13.88 20.74
C ALA A 474 -29.41 -14.82 19.61
N GLY A 475 -28.87 -14.69 18.39
CA GLY A 475 -29.21 -15.56 17.25
C GLY A 475 -28.34 -16.81 17.18
N GLY A 476 -28.54 -17.64 16.15
CA GLY A 476 -27.86 -18.95 15.99
C GLY A 476 -27.19 -19.16 14.64
N ASN A 477 -26.18 -20.04 14.60
CA ASN A 477 -25.09 -20.14 13.61
C ASN A 477 -23.95 -19.15 13.89
N VAL A 478 -23.37 -19.31 15.09
CA VAL A 478 -22.35 -18.42 15.62
C VAL A 478 -21.01 -19.13 15.63
N GLY A 479 -19.99 -18.54 15.00
CA GLY A 479 -18.63 -19.07 14.99
C GLY A 479 -17.59 -18.07 15.46
N GLY A 480 -16.58 -18.54 16.17
CA GLY A 480 -15.45 -17.67 16.56
C GLY A 480 -14.68 -17.12 15.35
N LEU A 481 -14.69 -17.80 14.20
CA LEU A 481 -14.15 -17.33 12.92
C LEU A 481 -15.27 -17.05 11.91
N ILE A 482 -16.11 -18.05 11.61
CA ILE A 482 -17.13 -17.96 10.56
C ILE A 482 -18.50 -18.42 11.08
N GLY A 483 -19.55 -17.63 10.86
CA GLY A 483 -20.92 -18.01 11.21
C GLY A 483 -21.43 -19.16 10.34
N TRP A 484 -21.52 -18.93 9.02
CA TRP A 484 -21.93 -19.91 8.02
C TRP A 484 -20.87 -20.08 6.92
N ASN A 485 -20.51 -21.32 6.61
CA ASN A 485 -19.49 -21.64 5.60
C ASN A 485 -20.00 -22.64 4.54
N ASP A 486 -19.80 -22.29 3.26
CA ASP A 486 -19.98 -23.21 2.13
C ASP A 486 -18.64 -23.63 1.47
N GLY A 487 -17.52 -22.95 1.77
CA GLY A 487 -16.22 -23.14 1.11
C GLY A 487 -15.16 -23.91 1.90
N LEU A 488 -13.91 -23.93 1.41
CA LEU A 488 -12.79 -24.55 2.13
C LEU A 488 -12.22 -23.62 3.19
N ILE A 489 -11.83 -24.18 4.35
CA ILE A 489 -11.13 -23.44 5.41
C ILE A 489 -9.79 -24.12 5.68
N SER A 490 -8.68 -23.38 5.63
CA SER A 490 -7.36 -23.93 5.90
C SER A 490 -6.44 -22.99 6.66
N ASN A 491 -5.67 -23.53 7.62
CA ASN A 491 -4.67 -22.76 8.37
C ASN A 491 -5.26 -21.50 9.02
N THR A 492 -6.36 -21.66 9.75
CA THR A 492 -7.04 -20.53 10.42
C THR A 492 -7.18 -20.76 11.91
N TYR A 493 -7.43 -19.69 12.66
CA TYR A 493 -7.84 -19.87 14.06
C TYR A 493 -8.76 -18.78 14.61
N SER A 494 -9.44 -19.11 15.71
CA SER A 494 -10.17 -18.16 16.55
C SER A 494 -9.76 -18.24 18.01
N SER A 495 -9.82 -17.12 18.75
CA SER A 495 -9.47 -17.10 20.18
C SER A 495 -10.40 -16.27 21.08
N GLY A 496 -11.36 -15.53 20.52
CA GLY A 496 -12.30 -14.73 21.29
C GLY A 496 -13.40 -15.57 21.96
N HIS A 497 -14.02 -15.05 23.02
CA HIS A 497 -15.19 -15.65 23.65
C HIS A 497 -16.35 -15.73 22.64
N VAL A 498 -17.06 -16.85 22.58
CA VAL A 498 -18.19 -17.04 21.66
C VAL A 498 -19.45 -17.39 22.45
N ALA A 499 -20.50 -16.58 22.31
CA ALA A 499 -21.80 -16.79 22.93
C ALA A 499 -22.93 -16.54 21.93
N GLY A 500 -23.91 -17.46 21.90
CA GLY A 500 -24.98 -17.48 20.90
C GLY A 500 -26.10 -18.46 21.24
N ALA A 501 -27.17 -18.45 20.46
CA ALA A 501 -28.13 -19.55 20.40
C ALA A 501 -27.61 -20.67 19.49
N VAL A 502 -28.01 -21.91 19.75
CA VAL A 502 -27.52 -23.10 19.01
C VAL A 502 -27.87 -22.98 17.52
N PRO A 503 -26.95 -23.34 16.59
CA PRO A 503 -25.60 -23.85 16.83
C PRO A 503 -24.55 -22.75 17.10
N VAL A 504 -23.62 -23.05 18.01
CA VAL A 504 -22.46 -22.22 18.36
C VAL A 504 -21.19 -23.07 18.25
N GLY A 505 -20.18 -22.58 17.55
CA GLY A 505 -18.92 -23.27 17.36
C GLY A 505 -17.70 -22.41 17.70
N GLY A 506 -16.68 -23.03 18.28
CA GLY A 506 -15.43 -22.36 18.61
C GLY A 506 -14.76 -21.72 17.40
N LEU A 507 -14.75 -22.40 16.24
CA LEU A 507 -14.24 -21.87 14.96
C LEU A 507 -15.38 -21.53 14.00
N VAL A 508 -16.23 -22.51 13.66
CA VAL A 508 -17.30 -22.38 12.68
C VAL A 508 -18.65 -22.72 13.30
N GLY A 509 -19.65 -21.87 13.10
CA GLY A 509 -21.02 -22.09 13.58
C GLY A 509 -21.73 -23.19 12.81
N PHE A 510 -21.79 -23.07 11.48
CA PHE A 510 -22.42 -24.03 10.58
C PHE A 510 -21.61 -24.28 9.31
N MET A 511 -21.60 -25.54 8.87
CA MET A 511 -20.97 -25.99 7.63
C MET A 511 -22.03 -26.60 6.71
N ASN A 512 -22.18 -26.02 5.52
CA ASN A 512 -23.10 -26.51 4.49
C ASN A 512 -22.36 -27.11 3.28
N GLY A 513 -21.06 -26.81 3.15
CA GLY A 513 -20.20 -27.28 2.07
C GLY A 513 -18.73 -27.12 2.44
N GLY A 514 -17.85 -27.65 1.58
CA GLY A 514 -16.41 -27.60 1.77
C GLY A 514 -15.90 -28.43 2.96
N THR A 515 -14.61 -28.27 3.27
CA THR A 515 -13.94 -28.97 4.36
C THR A 515 -13.04 -28.01 5.12
N VAL A 516 -12.91 -28.23 6.43
CA VAL A 516 -11.90 -27.57 7.24
C VAL A 516 -10.63 -28.42 7.23
N SER A 517 -9.46 -27.80 7.27
CA SER A 517 -8.18 -28.45 7.50
C SER A 517 -7.27 -27.56 8.37
N ASN A 518 -6.49 -28.21 9.24
CA ASN A 518 -5.39 -27.57 9.96
C ASN A 518 -5.78 -26.25 10.65
N SER A 519 -6.97 -26.20 11.23
CA SER A 519 -7.54 -24.98 11.81
C SER A 519 -7.99 -25.21 13.24
N PHE A 520 -7.89 -24.16 14.06
CA PHE A 520 -7.91 -24.31 15.52
C PHE A 520 -8.76 -23.26 16.22
N TRP A 521 -9.26 -23.56 17.40
CA TRP A 521 -9.83 -22.52 18.27
C TRP A 521 -9.30 -22.64 19.69
N ASP A 522 -9.24 -21.53 20.41
CA ASP A 522 -8.95 -21.54 21.83
C ASP A 522 -10.16 -22.08 22.61
N LEU A 523 -10.04 -23.32 23.08
CA LEU A 523 -11.04 -24.04 23.85
C LEU A 523 -11.37 -23.36 25.19
N THR A 524 -10.37 -22.74 25.83
CA THR A 524 -10.50 -22.15 27.16
C THR A 524 -11.14 -20.76 27.07
N LEU A 525 -10.66 -19.90 26.17
CA LEU A 525 -11.18 -18.53 26.03
C LEU A 525 -12.52 -18.48 25.30
N SER A 526 -12.70 -19.30 24.25
CA SER A 526 -13.97 -19.31 23.52
C SER A 526 -15.15 -19.72 24.39
N GLY A 527 -14.91 -20.57 25.39
CA GLY A 527 -15.96 -21.23 26.17
C GLY A 527 -16.72 -22.32 25.38
N GLN A 528 -16.24 -22.68 24.19
CA GLN A 528 -16.92 -23.62 23.29
C GLN A 528 -16.17 -24.95 23.20
N GLY A 529 -16.83 -26.04 23.61
CA GLY A 529 -16.28 -27.39 23.56
C GLY A 529 -16.26 -28.03 22.16
N LEU A 530 -17.04 -27.49 21.23
CA LEU A 530 -17.24 -28.04 19.88
C LEU A 530 -17.16 -26.95 18.81
N SER A 531 -16.97 -27.38 17.56
CA SER A 531 -17.05 -26.54 16.37
C SER A 531 -17.57 -27.37 15.22
N ALA A 532 -18.28 -26.75 14.26
CA ALA A 532 -18.46 -27.37 12.96
C ALA A 532 -17.10 -27.48 12.24
N GLY A 533 -16.99 -28.40 11.27
CA GLY A 533 -15.77 -28.59 10.47
C GLY A 533 -15.19 -30.01 10.45
N GLY A 534 -15.78 -30.94 11.21
CA GLY A 534 -15.41 -32.36 11.17
C GLY A 534 -13.99 -32.63 11.65
N ALA A 535 -13.28 -33.56 11.01
CA ALA A 535 -11.97 -34.03 11.46
C ALA A 535 -10.83 -33.00 11.27
N GLY A 536 -11.03 -31.95 10.48
CA GLY A 536 -10.00 -30.97 10.14
C GLY A 536 -9.89 -29.77 11.08
N VAL A 537 -10.69 -29.75 12.15
CA VAL A 537 -10.77 -28.67 13.13
C VAL A 537 -10.51 -29.19 14.54
N LYS A 538 -9.78 -28.44 15.37
CA LYS A 538 -9.42 -28.88 16.73
C LYS A 538 -9.37 -27.73 17.74
N GLY A 539 -10.01 -27.94 18.88
CA GLY A 539 -9.90 -27.06 20.04
C GLY A 539 -8.62 -27.36 20.81
N MET A 540 -7.86 -26.32 21.13
CA MET A 540 -6.64 -26.39 21.94
C MET A 540 -6.77 -25.44 23.13
N THR A 541 -6.11 -25.73 24.25
CA THR A 541 -6.11 -24.81 25.39
C THR A 541 -5.38 -23.51 25.02
N THR A 542 -5.62 -22.43 25.77
CA THR A 542 -4.86 -21.17 25.60
C THR A 542 -3.35 -21.37 25.65
N THR A 543 -2.87 -22.24 26.53
CA THR A 543 -1.44 -22.55 26.61
C THR A 543 -0.95 -23.22 25.33
N ASP A 544 -1.67 -24.23 24.84
CA ASP A 544 -1.30 -24.95 23.62
C ASP A 544 -1.38 -24.07 22.37
N MET A 545 -2.36 -23.17 22.29
CA MET A 545 -2.51 -22.21 21.19
C MET A 545 -1.36 -21.19 21.11
N LYS A 546 -0.53 -21.10 22.15
CA LYS A 546 0.65 -20.22 22.20
C LYS A 546 1.95 -20.97 21.93
N GLU A 547 1.91 -22.27 21.66
CA GLU A 547 3.09 -23.05 21.35
C GLU A 547 3.24 -23.27 19.84
N GLN A 548 4.32 -22.77 19.25
CA GLN A 548 4.54 -22.80 17.80
C GLN A 548 4.58 -24.22 17.23
N VAL A 549 5.08 -25.18 18.00
CA VAL A 549 5.17 -26.59 17.59
C VAL A 549 3.80 -27.19 17.26
N ASN A 550 2.73 -26.72 17.90
CA ASN A 550 1.35 -27.17 17.66
C ASN A 550 0.78 -26.67 16.32
N PHE A 551 1.45 -25.74 15.64
CA PHE A 551 1.07 -25.26 14.30
C PHE A 551 1.99 -25.78 13.20
N THR A 552 3.16 -26.35 13.53
CA THR A 552 4.14 -26.83 12.56
C THR A 552 4.23 -28.36 12.46
N SER A 553 3.78 -29.10 13.47
CA SER A 553 3.86 -30.57 13.50
C SER A 553 2.68 -31.22 14.24
N SER A 554 2.57 -32.55 14.16
CA SER A 554 1.59 -33.32 14.95
C SER A 554 2.07 -33.44 16.41
N THR A 555 1.21 -33.07 17.35
CA THR A 555 1.43 -33.13 18.80
C THR A 555 0.23 -33.77 19.50
N SER A 556 0.33 -33.99 20.82
CA SER A 556 -0.81 -34.46 21.62
C SER A 556 -1.95 -33.42 21.69
N ALA A 557 -1.64 -32.12 21.60
CA ALA A 557 -2.62 -31.05 21.68
C ALA A 557 -3.49 -30.96 20.42
N ASN A 558 -2.90 -31.19 19.24
CA ASN A 558 -3.57 -31.01 17.95
C ASN A 558 -3.99 -32.33 17.26
N THR A 559 -3.68 -33.50 17.83
CA THR A 559 -3.98 -34.80 17.22
C THR A 559 -5.48 -34.94 16.87
N PRO A 560 -5.83 -35.47 15.67
CA PRO A 560 -4.96 -36.13 14.68
C PRO A 560 -4.33 -35.21 13.60
N LEU A 561 -4.36 -33.89 13.77
CA LEU A 561 -3.90 -32.95 12.76
C LEU A 561 -2.37 -32.84 12.68
N SER A 562 -1.86 -32.51 11.49
CA SER A 562 -0.44 -32.19 11.25
C SER A 562 -0.33 -30.92 10.38
N PRO A 563 -0.52 -29.73 11.00
CA PRO A 563 -0.83 -28.48 10.29
C PRO A 563 0.23 -27.92 9.34
N ALA A 564 1.52 -28.06 9.66
CA ALA A 564 2.64 -27.56 8.83
C ALA A 564 2.49 -26.09 8.35
N TRP A 565 2.05 -25.18 9.23
CA TRP A 565 1.92 -23.76 8.90
C TRP A 565 3.28 -23.12 8.56
N ASP A 566 3.27 -22.20 7.58
CA ASP A 566 4.46 -21.49 7.12
C ASP A 566 4.80 -20.30 8.05
N PHE A 567 5.72 -20.53 8.99
CA PHE A 567 6.30 -19.49 9.85
C PHE A 567 7.50 -18.77 9.22
N THR A 568 7.85 -19.08 7.97
CA THR A 568 8.88 -18.36 7.22
C THR A 568 8.26 -17.14 6.54
N ASN A 569 7.11 -17.29 5.87
CA ASN A 569 6.55 -16.22 5.03
C ASN A 569 5.13 -15.76 5.42
N VAL A 570 4.40 -16.52 6.25
CA VAL A 570 2.98 -16.22 6.54
C VAL A 570 2.77 -15.85 7.98
N TRP A 571 3.23 -16.70 8.90
CA TRP A 571 2.99 -16.56 10.33
C TRP A 571 4.26 -16.16 11.08
N THR A 572 4.09 -15.52 12.23
CA THR A 572 5.14 -15.25 13.21
C THR A 572 4.54 -15.37 14.62
N MET A 573 5.34 -15.78 15.61
CA MET A 573 4.93 -15.81 17.02
C MET A 573 6.12 -15.94 17.95
N THR A 574 5.92 -15.61 19.21
CA THR A 574 6.83 -15.95 20.31
C THR A 574 6.24 -17.13 21.08
N SER A 575 6.86 -18.32 20.96
CA SER A 575 6.36 -19.55 21.60
C SER A 575 6.22 -19.38 23.12
N GLY A 576 5.10 -19.87 23.66
CA GLY A 576 4.69 -19.75 25.06
C GLY A 576 4.12 -18.38 25.45
N GLN A 577 4.11 -17.38 24.53
CA GLN A 577 3.75 -16.00 24.86
C GLN A 577 2.55 -15.48 24.06
N THR A 578 2.65 -15.55 22.73
CA THR A 578 1.68 -14.95 21.79
C THR A 578 0.96 -16.02 20.98
N TYR A 579 -0.23 -15.69 20.46
CA TYR A 579 -0.81 -16.47 19.36
C TYR A 579 -0.03 -16.25 18.05
N PRO A 580 -0.19 -17.11 17.03
CA PRO A 580 0.27 -16.84 15.68
C PRO A 580 -0.31 -15.53 15.14
N THR A 581 0.54 -14.61 14.70
CA THR A 581 0.13 -13.40 13.98
C THR A 581 0.65 -13.44 12.56
N LEU A 582 -0.02 -12.73 11.67
CA LEU A 582 0.40 -12.66 10.27
C LEU A 582 1.61 -11.75 10.14
N GLN A 583 2.60 -12.17 9.35
CA GLN A 583 3.67 -11.29 8.91
C GLN A 583 3.11 -10.16 8.03
N ALA A 584 3.79 -9.02 8.00
CA ALA A 584 3.37 -7.88 7.19
C ALA A 584 3.32 -8.28 5.71
N CYS A 585 2.14 -8.20 5.09
CA CYS A 585 2.03 -8.51 3.67
C CYS A 585 2.64 -7.43 2.76
N LEU A 586 2.71 -6.19 3.26
CA LEU A 586 3.51 -5.13 2.69
C LEU A 586 4.76 -4.98 3.57
N ALA A 587 5.88 -5.52 3.10
CA ALA A 587 7.17 -5.23 3.70
C ALA A 587 7.84 -4.12 2.88
N PRO A 588 8.38 -3.05 3.50
CA PRO A 588 9.34 -2.22 2.79
C PRO A 588 10.51 -3.13 2.38
N VAL A 589 10.92 -3.08 1.11
CA VAL A 589 12.11 -3.79 0.63
C VAL A 589 13.34 -3.04 1.16
N ILE A 590 13.58 -3.17 2.45
CA ILE A 590 14.86 -2.83 3.06
C ILE A 590 15.68 -4.10 2.93
N ALA A 591 16.76 -4.06 2.13
CA ALA A 591 17.80 -5.06 2.24
C ALA A 591 18.30 -5.01 3.69
N ALA A 592 17.90 -5.98 4.51
CA ALA A 592 18.30 -6.06 5.90
C ALA A 592 19.82 -6.21 5.95
N VAL A 593 20.55 -5.11 6.08
CA VAL A 593 21.88 -5.15 6.68
C VAL A 593 21.63 -5.37 8.15
N VAL A 594 21.74 -6.63 8.59
CA VAL A 594 21.82 -6.96 10.00
C VAL A 594 22.92 -6.09 10.60
N PRO A 595 22.63 -5.14 11.49
CA PRO A 595 23.68 -4.44 12.20
C PRO A 595 24.40 -5.51 13.03
N ALA A 596 25.71 -5.64 12.86
CA ALA A 596 26.51 -6.45 13.76
C ALA A 596 26.17 -6.01 15.20
N PRO A 597 25.92 -6.95 16.13
CA PRO A 597 25.56 -6.61 17.49
C PRO A 597 26.61 -5.64 18.05
N ALA A 598 26.15 -4.52 18.59
CA ALA A 598 27.02 -3.54 19.22
C ALA A 598 27.90 -4.27 20.26
N PRO A 599 29.23 -4.05 20.26
CA PRO A 599 30.09 -4.66 21.26
C PRO A 599 29.58 -4.27 22.65
N ALA A 600 29.50 -5.26 23.53
CA ALA A 600 29.01 -5.07 24.89
C ALA A 600 29.75 -3.87 25.54
N PRO A 601 29.03 -2.96 26.23
CA PRO A 601 29.66 -1.84 26.89
C PRO A 601 30.71 -2.34 27.88
N ALA A 602 31.90 -1.75 27.83
CA ALA A 602 32.97 -2.08 28.75
C ALA A 602 32.48 -1.95 30.20
N PRO A 603 32.82 -2.90 31.09
CA PRO A 603 32.40 -2.85 32.48
C PRO A 603 32.85 -1.54 33.12
N ALA A 604 31.93 -0.89 33.83
CA ALA A 604 32.19 0.38 34.50
C ALA A 604 33.43 0.25 35.43
N PRO A 605 34.35 1.22 35.42
CA PRO A 605 35.51 1.20 36.30
C PRO A 605 35.04 1.15 37.76
N ALA A 606 35.68 0.28 38.54
CA ALA A 606 35.36 0.09 39.95
C ALA A 606 35.45 1.44 40.71
N PRO A 607 34.50 1.73 41.62
CA PRO A 607 34.49 2.99 42.35
C PRO A 607 35.78 3.14 43.17
N ALA A 608 36.37 4.34 43.10
CA ALA A 608 37.58 4.66 43.84
C ALA A 608 37.36 4.50 45.36
N PRO A 609 38.32 3.92 46.10
CA PRO A 609 38.20 3.76 47.54
C PRO A 609 38.08 5.13 48.22
N ALA A 610 37.16 5.22 49.19
CA ALA A 610 36.88 6.45 49.92
C ALA A 610 38.13 6.97 50.65
N PRO A 611 38.37 8.29 50.67
CA PRO A 611 39.54 8.86 51.33
C PRO A 611 39.46 8.63 52.85
N ALA A 612 40.57 8.14 53.41
CA ALA A 612 40.72 8.00 54.86
C ALA A 612 40.62 9.37 55.55
N PRO A 613 39.98 9.47 56.73
CA PRO A 613 39.94 10.73 57.47
C PRO A 613 41.32 11.00 58.08
N ALA A 614 41.89 12.15 57.78
CA ALA A 614 43.15 12.63 58.37
C ALA A 614 42.87 13.71 59.43
N PRO A 615 43.76 13.88 60.42
CA PRO A 615 44.32 15.18 60.75
C PRO A 615 45.50 15.52 59.84
#